data_AF-X0YBY1-F1
#
_entry.id   AF-X0YBY1-F1
#
_cell.length_a   1.000
_cell.length_b   1.000
_cell.length_c   1.000
_cell.angle_alpha   90.00
_cell.angle_beta   90.00
_cell.angle_gamma   90.00
#
_symmetry.space_group_name_H-M   'P 1'
#
loop_
_entity.id
_entity.type
_entity.pdbx_description
1 polymer ?
#
loop_
_entity_poly.entity_id
_entity_poly.type
_entity_poly.pdbx_seq_one_letter_code
_entity_poly.pdbx_strand_id
1 'polypeptide(L)'
;ELATGGKAWIAKYQASESERTGIPRLKVGFNRVFGFFLEVGRGYSDKVPSEYVRKQTVKNAERYTTPELDERQRQVLGAEEEGVRRELELFEDLRNFVAHHRERLDNVAEQVATVDVLLTFADVARSRRWVRADISNDSVLAIDQGRHPVLEQLLPAGTLVPNDLALVGRRAEGAGENSLPSILLVTGPNMGGKSTFIRQAALLAVLAHAGSFVPAKAARIG
;
A
#
# COMPACT_ATOMS: atom_id res chain seq x y z
N GLU A 1 1.97 9.53 34.74
CA GLU A 1 1.15 9.68 35.96
C GLU A 1 -0.08 10.58 35.80
N LEU A 2 -0.08 11.60 34.94
CA LEU A 2 -1.30 12.43 34.72
C LEU A 2 -2.39 11.70 33.91
N ALA A 3 -2.03 10.98 32.85
CA ALA A 3 -2.99 10.18 32.05
C ALA A 3 -3.50 8.91 32.76
N THR A 4 -2.63 8.17 33.46
CA THR A 4 -2.98 6.95 34.21
C THR A 4 -3.40 7.21 35.66
N GLY A 5 -2.84 8.20 36.33
CA GLY A 5 -3.17 8.59 37.70
C GLY A 5 -4.40 9.49 37.82
N GLY A 6 -4.94 10.01 36.70
CA GLY A 6 -6.24 10.65 36.67
C GLY A 6 -7.36 9.74 37.19
N LYS A 7 -7.36 8.45 36.79
CA LYS A 7 -8.37 7.48 37.25
C LYS A 7 -8.28 7.19 38.75
N ALA A 8 -7.08 7.01 39.28
CA ALA A 8 -6.85 6.73 40.70
C ALA A 8 -7.21 7.96 41.56
N TRP A 9 -6.84 9.16 41.12
CA TRP A 9 -7.21 10.41 41.78
C TRP A 9 -8.73 10.62 41.77
N ILE A 10 -9.39 10.42 40.62
CA ILE A 10 -10.85 10.54 40.50
C ILE A 10 -11.56 9.56 41.45
N ALA A 11 -11.09 8.31 41.56
CA ALA A 11 -11.66 7.33 42.47
C ALA A 11 -11.50 7.74 43.94
N LYS A 12 -10.31 8.25 44.32
CA LYS A 12 -10.04 8.75 45.67
C LYS A 12 -10.87 9.99 45.99
N TYR A 13 -10.97 10.92 45.05
CA TYR A 13 -11.76 12.14 45.17
C TYR A 13 -13.26 11.82 45.33
N GLN A 14 -13.79 10.91 44.51
CA GLN A 14 -15.18 10.47 44.61
C GLN A 14 -15.48 9.83 45.98
N ALA A 15 -14.59 8.96 46.47
CA ALA A 15 -14.75 8.31 47.78
C ALA A 15 -14.74 9.34 48.92
N SER A 16 -13.77 10.26 48.90
CA SER A 16 -13.66 11.37 49.86
C SER A 16 -14.93 12.22 49.88
N GLU A 17 -15.43 12.65 48.73
CA GLU A 17 -16.62 13.49 48.66
C GLU A 17 -17.90 12.73 49.02
N SER A 18 -17.98 11.43 48.72
CA SER A 18 -19.10 10.58 49.15
C SER A 18 -19.16 10.42 50.67
N GLU A 19 -18.00 10.21 51.31
CA GLU A 19 -17.88 10.10 52.77
C GLU A 19 -18.16 11.44 53.45
N ARG A 20 -17.58 12.53 52.94
CA ARG A 20 -17.75 13.90 53.48
C ARG A 20 -19.20 14.39 53.44
N THR A 21 -19.92 14.12 52.35
CA THR A 21 -21.30 14.60 52.16
C THR A 21 -22.36 13.60 52.64
N GLY A 22 -21.97 12.36 52.93
CA GLY A 22 -22.90 11.27 53.26
C GLY A 22 -23.85 10.93 52.11
N ILE A 23 -23.40 11.10 50.85
CA ILE A 23 -24.16 10.80 49.64
C ILE A 23 -23.63 9.48 49.04
N PRO A 24 -24.31 8.34 49.26
CA PRO A 24 -23.76 7.01 48.96
C PRO A 24 -23.66 6.65 47.46
N ARG A 25 -24.24 7.47 46.57
CA ARG A 25 -24.22 7.27 45.11
C ARG A 25 -23.62 8.46 44.35
N LEU A 26 -22.79 9.26 45.02
CA LEU A 26 -22.08 10.35 44.37
C LEU A 26 -21.06 9.80 43.37
N LYS A 27 -21.13 10.27 42.12
CA LYS A 27 -20.30 9.78 41.02
C LYS A 27 -19.56 10.92 40.33
N VAL A 28 -18.27 10.75 40.09
CA VAL A 28 -17.53 11.64 39.18
C VAL A 28 -17.75 11.15 37.75
N GLY A 29 -18.36 12.00 36.92
CA GLY A 29 -18.55 11.79 35.49
C GLY A 29 -17.67 12.72 34.67
N PHE A 30 -17.59 12.47 33.36
CA PHE A 30 -16.95 13.35 32.39
C PHE A 30 -17.92 13.61 31.22
N ASN A 31 -17.98 14.84 30.74
CA ASN A 31 -18.58 15.15 29.45
C ASN A 31 -17.64 16.01 28.60
N ARG A 32 -17.95 16.09 27.31
CA ARG A 32 -17.15 16.86 26.34
C ARG A 32 -17.38 18.38 26.41
N VAL A 33 -18.42 18.86 27.06
CA VAL A 33 -18.85 20.28 26.99
C VAL A 33 -18.29 21.11 28.15
N PHE A 34 -18.21 20.55 29.34
CA PHE A 34 -17.74 21.22 30.55
C PHE A 34 -16.82 20.33 31.42
N GLY A 35 -16.49 19.12 30.95
CA GLY A 35 -15.47 18.27 31.54
C GLY A 35 -15.96 17.39 32.69
N PHE A 36 -15.13 17.21 33.71
CA PHE A 36 -15.44 16.44 34.90
C PHE A 36 -16.51 17.12 35.77
N PHE A 37 -17.40 16.32 36.33
CA PHE A 37 -18.47 16.79 37.22
C PHE A 37 -18.80 15.75 38.29
N LEU A 38 -19.36 16.22 39.41
CA LEU A 38 -19.98 15.41 40.45
C LEU A 38 -21.47 15.27 40.14
N GLU A 39 -21.96 14.05 39.96
CA GLU A 39 -23.37 13.74 39.78
C GLU A 39 -23.99 13.35 41.12
N VAL A 40 -25.00 14.10 41.53
CA VAL A 40 -25.74 13.90 42.78
C VAL A 40 -27.21 13.65 42.43
N GLY A 41 -27.79 12.58 42.95
CA GLY A 41 -29.22 12.30 42.74
C GLY A 41 -30.09 13.36 43.40
N ARG A 42 -31.22 13.73 42.76
CA ARG A 42 -32.12 14.80 43.25
C ARG A 42 -32.57 14.65 44.71
N GLY A 43 -32.71 13.42 45.20
CA GLY A 43 -33.10 13.16 46.59
C GLY A 43 -32.03 13.55 47.64
N TYR A 44 -30.84 13.95 47.20
CA TYR A 44 -29.73 14.38 48.06
C TYR A 44 -29.31 15.84 47.80
N SER A 45 -30.10 16.62 47.04
CA SER A 45 -29.75 18.02 46.72
C SER A 45 -29.57 18.88 47.97
N ASP A 46 -30.31 18.61 49.05
CA ASP A 46 -30.19 19.34 50.33
C ASP A 46 -28.88 19.05 51.08
N LYS A 47 -28.20 17.96 50.73
CA LYS A 47 -26.89 17.58 51.31
C LYS A 47 -25.71 18.12 50.51
N VAL A 48 -25.97 18.83 49.41
CA VAL A 48 -24.92 19.39 48.56
C VAL A 48 -24.30 20.61 49.26
N PRO A 49 -22.98 20.62 49.49
CA PRO A 49 -22.30 21.75 50.12
C PRO A 49 -22.38 23.04 49.28
N SER A 50 -22.27 24.21 49.92
CA SER A 50 -22.40 25.50 49.24
C SER A 50 -21.23 25.84 48.31
N GLU A 51 -20.07 25.22 48.51
CA GLU A 51 -18.89 25.35 47.64
C GLU A 51 -19.05 24.63 46.29
N TYR A 52 -20.10 23.81 46.12
CA TYR A 52 -20.37 23.14 44.85
C TYR A 52 -21.04 24.11 43.87
N VAL A 53 -20.42 24.30 42.72
CA VAL A 53 -20.97 25.12 41.65
C VAL A 53 -21.78 24.25 40.71
N ARG A 54 -23.10 24.45 40.67
CA ARG A 54 -24.00 23.71 39.79
C ARG A 54 -23.72 24.03 38.32
N LYS A 55 -23.55 23.00 37.50
CA LYS A 55 -23.26 23.09 36.05
C LYS A 55 -24.44 22.69 35.19
N GLN A 56 -25.19 21.66 35.57
CA GLN A 56 -26.31 21.15 34.77
C GLN A 56 -27.31 20.41 35.65
N THR A 57 -28.60 20.54 35.35
CA THR A 57 -29.66 19.69 35.94
C THR A 57 -30.14 18.70 34.90
N VAL A 58 -30.22 17.42 35.27
CA VAL A 58 -30.80 16.35 34.45
C VAL A 58 -32.07 15.79 35.12
N LYS A 59 -32.78 14.89 34.44
CA LYS A 59 -34.10 14.39 34.88
C LYS A 59 -34.09 13.83 36.32
N ASN A 60 -33.03 13.12 36.70
CA ASN A 60 -32.94 12.41 37.99
C ASN A 60 -31.75 12.84 38.88
N ALA A 61 -30.94 13.80 38.43
CA ALA A 61 -29.72 14.20 39.12
C ALA A 61 -29.35 15.67 38.82
N GLU A 62 -28.48 16.22 39.65
CA GLU A 62 -27.84 17.52 39.46
C GLU A 62 -26.33 17.29 39.34
N ARG A 63 -25.68 18.06 38.47
CA ARG A 63 -24.25 18.00 38.19
C ARG A 63 -23.57 19.25 38.69
N TYR A 64 -22.50 19.05 39.46
CA TYR A 64 -21.74 20.11 40.10
C TYR A 64 -20.25 20.02 39.74
N THR A 65 -19.54 21.12 39.90
CA THR A 65 -18.08 21.13 39.97
C THR A 65 -17.64 21.74 41.29
N THR A 66 -16.37 21.56 41.60
CA THR A 66 -15.68 22.07 42.78
C THR A 66 -14.35 22.68 42.33
N PRO A 67 -13.79 23.65 43.06
CA PRO A 67 -12.48 24.23 42.72
C PRO A 67 -11.39 23.18 42.52
N GLU A 68 -11.35 22.15 43.38
CA GLU A 68 -10.35 21.07 43.29
C GLU A 68 -10.51 20.21 42.02
N LEU A 69 -11.75 19.81 41.69
CA LEU A 69 -12.05 19.06 40.46
C LEU A 69 -11.75 19.87 39.18
N ASP A 70 -12.01 21.18 39.20
CA ASP A 70 -11.76 22.08 38.06
C ASP A 70 -10.26 22.29 37.83
N GLU A 71 -9.48 22.46 38.91
CA GLU A 71 -8.02 22.54 38.84
C GLU A 71 -7.43 21.23 38.29
N ARG A 72 -7.92 20.08 38.78
CA ARG A 72 -7.45 18.79 38.28
C ARG A 72 -7.79 18.58 36.81
N GLN A 73 -8.98 19.00 36.38
CA GLN A 73 -9.37 18.97 34.97
C GLN A 73 -8.40 19.76 34.09
N ARG A 74 -8.06 21.00 34.49
CA ARG A 74 -7.11 21.84 33.73
C ARG A 74 -5.74 21.17 33.60
N GLN A 75 -5.25 20.55 34.66
CA GLN A 75 -3.99 19.81 34.63
C GLN A 75 -4.03 18.59 33.69
N VAL A 76 -5.12 17.82 33.70
CA VAL A 76 -5.27 16.64 32.84
C VAL A 76 -5.39 17.04 31.37
N LEU A 77 -6.26 17.99 31.05
CA LEU A 77 -6.45 18.45 29.67
C LEU A 77 -5.19 19.11 29.11
N GLY A 78 -4.51 19.94 29.90
CA GLY A 78 -3.23 20.53 29.48
C GLY A 78 -2.15 19.49 29.24
N ALA A 79 -2.07 18.43 30.06
CA ALA A 79 -1.12 17.35 29.86
C ALA A 79 -1.43 16.50 28.61
N GLU A 80 -2.71 16.28 28.29
CA GLU A 80 -3.11 15.60 27.05
C GLU A 80 -2.77 16.44 25.81
N GLU A 81 -3.07 17.73 25.82
CA GLU A 81 -2.73 18.66 24.74
C GLU A 81 -1.21 18.72 24.51
N GLU A 82 -0.42 18.84 25.57
CA GLU A 82 1.04 18.82 25.50
C GLU A 82 1.60 17.49 25.00
N GLY A 83 0.95 16.37 25.38
CA GLY A 83 1.29 15.04 24.88
C GLY A 83 1.10 14.93 23.37
N VAL A 84 -0.08 15.32 22.87
CA VAL A 84 -0.37 15.33 21.42
C VAL A 84 0.57 16.26 20.67
N ARG A 85 0.86 17.44 21.22
CA ARG A 85 1.81 18.37 20.61
C ARG A 85 3.20 17.74 20.49
N ARG A 86 3.72 17.10 21.55
CA ARG A 86 5.02 16.43 21.49
C ARG A 86 5.03 15.25 20.54
N GLU A 87 3.95 14.47 20.46
CA GLU A 87 3.83 13.40 19.48
C GLU A 87 3.92 13.92 18.04
N LEU A 88 3.24 15.03 17.74
CA LEU A 88 3.27 15.65 16.42
C LEU A 88 4.67 16.14 16.06
N GLU A 89 5.35 16.82 16.97
CA GLU A 89 6.71 17.31 16.75
C GLU A 89 7.70 16.15 16.51
N LEU A 90 7.64 15.09 17.32
CA LEU A 90 8.47 13.90 17.10
C LEU A 90 8.18 13.21 15.76
N PHE A 91 6.91 13.21 15.34
CA PHE A 91 6.52 12.67 14.04
C PHE A 91 7.02 13.54 12.88
N GLU A 92 6.96 14.87 13.01
CA GLU A 92 7.52 15.80 12.03
C GLU A 92 9.04 15.67 11.92
N ASP A 93 9.75 15.53 13.05
CA ASP A 93 11.18 15.27 13.08
C ASP A 93 11.53 13.97 12.35
N LEU A 94 10.78 12.89 12.59
CA LEU A 94 10.96 11.63 11.88
C LEU A 94 10.71 11.79 10.37
N ARG A 95 9.66 12.52 9.97
CA ARG A 95 9.38 12.77 8.55
C ARG A 95 10.51 13.55 7.89
N ASN A 96 11.03 14.57 8.55
CA ASN A 96 12.15 15.37 8.04
C ASN A 96 13.42 14.54 7.93
N PHE A 97 13.70 13.68 8.92
CA PHE A 97 14.81 12.73 8.88
C PHE A 97 14.70 11.78 7.69
N VAL A 98 13.54 11.17 7.46
CA VAL A 98 13.31 10.28 6.31
C VAL A 98 13.41 11.03 4.98
N ALA A 99 12.84 12.24 4.90
CA ALA A 99 12.89 13.07 3.70
C ALA A 99 14.32 13.49 3.33
N HIS A 100 15.17 13.74 4.33
CA HIS A 100 16.59 14.02 4.11
C HIS A 100 17.35 12.83 3.47
N HIS A 101 16.86 11.61 3.70
CA HIS A 101 17.43 10.39 3.11
C HIS A 101 16.68 9.89 1.86
N ARG A 102 15.80 10.71 1.28
CA ARG A 102 14.98 10.33 0.13
C ARG A 102 15.78 9.75 -1.03
N GLU A 103 16.85 10.41 -1.47
CA GLU A 103 17.63 9.96 -2.64
C GLU A 103 18.18 8.55 -2.44
N ARG A 104 18.67 8.23 -1.23
CA ARG A 104 19.13 6.89 -0.90
C ARG A 104 17.99 5.86 -0.92
N LEU A 105 16.80 6.23 -0.44
CA LEU A 105 15.62 5.35 -0.46
C LEU A 105 15.12 5.10 -1.89
N ASP A 106 15.06 6.15 -2.71
CA ASP A 106 14.67 6.07 -4.12
C ASP A 106 15.64 5.16 -4.90
N ASN A 107 16.95 5.33 -4.69
CA ASN A 107 17.99 4.46 -5.28
C ASN A 107 17.81 3.00 -4.87
N VAL A 108 17.59 2.72 -3.58
CA VAL A 108 17.36 1.34 -3.11
C VAL A 108 16.09 0.75 -3.74
N ALA A 109 15.01 1.54 -3.82
CA ALA A 109 13.76 1.10 -4.43
C ALA A 109 13.94 0.73 -5.91
N GLU A 110 14.67 1.53 -6.68
CA GLU A 110 14.97 1.24 -8.09
C GLU A 110 15.82 -0.03 -8.26
N GLN A 111 16.83 -0.23 -7.42
CA GLN A 111 17.66 -1.43 -7.46
C GLN A 111 16.84 -2.68 -7.11
N VAL A 112 16.01 -2.61 -6.07
CA VAL A 112 15.15 -3.73 -5.68
C VAL A 112 14.14 -4.05 -6.78
N ALA A 113 13.51 -3.03 -7.38
CA ALA A 113 12.58 -3.23 -8.49
C ALA A 113 13.27 -3.86 -9.71
N THR A 114 14.48 -3.43 -10.03
CA THR A 114 15.27 -4.01 -11.13
C THR A 114 15.58 -5.48 -10.88
N VAL A 115 16.03 -5.82 -9.66
CA VAL A 115 16.30 -7.21 -9.27
C VAL A 115 15.03 -8.06 -9.33
N ASP A 116 13.90 -7.56 -8.85
CA ASP A 116 12.62 -8.27 -8.88
C ASP A 116 12.18 -8.61 -10.32
N VAL A 117 12.28 -7.65 -11.25
CA VAL A 117 11.98 -7.87 -12.67
C VAL A 117 12.93 -8.90 -13.29
N LEU A 118 14.24 -8.78 -13.05
CA LEU A 118 15.23 -9.71 -13.62
C LEU A 118 15.07 -11.14 -13.07
N LEU A 119 14.78 -11.28 -11.78
CA LEU A 119 14.47 -12.57 -11.17
C LEU A 119 13.19 -13.17 -11.75
N THR A 120 12.17 -12.35 -11.95
CA THR A 120 10.92 -12.77 -12.59
C THR A 120 11.17 -13.27 -14.02
N PHE A 121 11.97 -12.55 -14.81
CA PHE A 121 12.35 -13.01 -16.15
C PHE A 121 13.10 -14.34 -16.11
N ALA A 122 14.05 -14.50 -15.19
CA ALA A 122 14.80 -15.75 -15.04
C ALA A 122 13.91 -16.93 -14.64
N ASP A 123 12.99 -16.73 -13.69
CA ASP A 123 12.10 -17.81 -13.24
C ASP A 123 11.07 -18.20 -14.31
N VAL A 124 10.49 -17.21 -15.01
CA VAL A 124 9.62 -17.46 -16.17
C VAL A 124 10.38 -18.21 -17.26
N ALA A 125 11.61 -17.80 -17.55
CA ALA A 125 12.42 -18.45 -18.57
C ALA A 125 12.73 -19.90 -18.23
N ARG A 126 13.11 -20.17 -16.98
CA ARG A 126 13.42 -21.51 -16.50
C ARG A 126 12.18 -22.40 -16.48
N SER A 127 11.08 -21.93 -15.89
CA SER A 127 9.85 -22.71 -15.74
C SER A 127 9.19 -23.04 -17.09
N ARG A 128 9.26 -22.12 -18.06
CA ARG A 128 8.63 -22.26 -19.38
C ARG A 128 9.58 -22.69 -20.50
N ARG A 129 10.86 -22.89 -20.19
CA ARG A 129 11.91 -23.19 -21.17
C ARG A 129 11.93 -22.15 -22.30
N TRP A 130 11.97 -20.88 -21.92
CA TRP A 130 12.22 -19.78 -22.85
C TRP A 130 13.73 -19.63 -23.05
N VAL A 131 14.12 -19.13 -24.21
CA VAL A 131 15.52 -19.04 -24.63
C VAL A 131 15.96 -17.58 -24.72
N ARG A 132 17.24 -17.34 -24.46
CA ARG A 132 17.83 -16.01 -24.67
C ARG A 132 17.92 -15.77 -26.17
N ALA A 133 17.33 -14.69 -26.64
CA ALA A 133 17.49 -14.27 -28.03
C ALA A 133 18.92 -13.75 -28.29
N ASP A 134 19.45 -14.05 -29.47
CA ASP A 134 20.64 -13.40 -30.01
C ASP A 134 20.26 -12.00 -30.51
N ILE A 135 20.77 -10.96 -29.85
CA ILE A 135 20.47 -9.56 -30.21
C ILE A 135 21.55 -9.06 -31.17
N SER A 136 21.17 -8.67 -32.38
CA SER A 136 22.08 -8.15 -33.40
C SER A 136 21.71 -6.73 -33.82
N ASN A 137 22.64 -5.98 -34.43
CA ASN A 137 22.33 -4.67 -35.04
C ASN A 137 21.84 -4.80 -36.49
N ASP A 138 21.77 -6.03 -37.02
CA ASP A 138 21.25 -6.31 -38.34
C ASP A 138 19.74 -6.24 -38.30
N SER A 139 19.11 -5.72 -39.36
CA SER A 139 17.65 -5.79 -39.48
C SER A 139 17.24 -7.23 -39.77
N VAL A 140 17.07 -8.06 -38.73
CA VAL A 140 16.72 -9.48 -38.85
C VAL A 140 15.71 -9.86 -37.78
N LEU A 141 14.73 -10.67 -38.17
CA LEU A 141 13.80 -11.33 -37.26
C LEU A 141 13.73 -12.81 -37.65
N ALA A 142 14.53 -13.62 -36.98
CA ALA A 142 14.61 -15.06 -37.16
C ALA A 142 14.19 -15.78 -35.88
N ILE A 143 13.20 -16.67 -35.96
CA ILE A 143 12.61 -17.39 -34.84
C ILE A 143 12.45 -18.86 -35.26
N ASP A 144 13.08 -19.78 -34.52
CA ASP A 144 12.92 -21.24 -34.64
C ASP A 144 11.90 -21.70 -33.59
N GLN A 145 10.80 -22.30 -34.02
CA GLN A 145 9.71 -22.81 -33.21
C GLN A 145 9.19 -21.81 -32.16
N GLY A 146 8.86 -20.60 -32.60
CA GLY A 146 8.27 -19.58 -31.74
C GLY A 146 6.85 -19.96 -31.29
N ARG A 147 6.51 -19.59 -30.06
CA ARG A 147 5.20 -19.80 -29.43
C ARG A 147 4.64 -18.47 -28.95
N HIS A 148 3.32 -18.29 -29.00
CA HIS A 148 2.70 -17.08 -28.45
C HIS A 148 2.72 -17.12 -26.90
N PRO A 149 3.37 -16.15 -26.21
CA PRO A 149 3.66 -16.24 -24.77
C PRO A 149 2.42 -16.34 -23.88
N VAL A 150 1.32 -15.68 -24.28
CA VAL A 150 0.04 -15.74 -23.57
C VAL A 150 -0.73 -17.04 -23.85
N LEU A 151 -0.88 -17.43 -25.12
CA LEU A 151 -1.65 -18.63 -25.47
C LEU A 151 -0.98 -19.92 -25.02
N GLU A 152 0.35 -19.93 -24.93
CA GLU A 152 1.11 -21.05 -24.36
C GLU A 152 0.68 -21.37 -22.91
N GLN A 153 0.21 -20.37 -22.16
CA GLN A 153 -0.27 -20.55 -20.79
C GLN A 153 -1.77 -20.85 -20.70
N LEU A 154 -2.56 -20.34 -21.64
CA LEU A 154 -4.02 -20.47 -21.60
C LEU A 154 -4.52 -21.79 -22.22
N LEU A 155 -3.79 -22.33 -23.20
CA LEU A 155 -4.19 -23.54 -23.91
C LEU A 155 -3.60 -24.80 -23.24
N PRO A 156 -4.29 -25.96 -23.34
CA PRO A 156 -3.75 -27.22 -22.84
C PRO A 156 -2.39 -27.54 -23.46
N ALA A 157 -1.51 -28.19 -22.69
CA ALA A 157 -0.19 -28.59 -23.16
C ALA A 157 -0.28 -29.38 -24.48
N GLY A 158 0.55 -29.02 -25.45
CA GLY A 158 0.58 -29.64 -26.79
C GLY A 158 -0.45 -29.10 -27.78
N THR A 159 -1.32 -28.14 -27.39
CA THR A 159 -2.34 -27.57 -28.27
C THR A 159 -1.78 -26.45 -29.16
N LEU A 160 -0.81 -25.69 -28.66
CA LEU A 160 -0.21 -24.59 -29.41
C LEU A 160 0.89 -25.13 -30.34
N VAL A 161 0.69 -24.97 -31.64
CA VAL A 161 1.67 -25.34 -32.67
C VAL A 161 2.72 -24.22 -32.79
N PRO A 162 4.01 -24.48 -32.55
CA PRO A 162 5.06 -23.49 -32.73
C PRO A 162 5.28 -23.18 -34.21
N ASN A 163 5.71 -21.95 -34.53
CA ASN A 163 5.92 -21.51 -35.90
C ASN A 163 7.29 -20.86 -36.07
N ASP A 164 7.91 -21.15 -37.21
CA ASP A 164 9.15 -20.51 -37.63
C ASP A 164 8.85 -19.16 -38.30
N LEU A 165 9.80 -18.22 -38.19
CA LEU A 165 9.74 -16.93 -38.86
C LEU A 165 11.14 -16.52 -39.29
N ALA A 166 11.30 -16.05 -40.52
CA ALA A 166 12.54 -15.46 -40.98
C ALA A 166 12.24 -14.24 -41.86
N LEU A 167 12.67 -13.08 -41.41
CA LEU A 167 12.54 -11.79 -42.08
C LEU A 167 13.86 -11.03 -42.01
N VAL A 168 14.17 -10.27 -43.06
CA VAL A 168 15.28 -9.31 -43.06
C VAL A 168 14.81 -7.93 -43.51
N GLY A 169 15.37 -6.88 -42.93
CA GLY A 169 15.08 -5.51 -43.32
C GLY A 169 15.53 -5.20 -44.74
N ARG A 170 14.86 -4.23 -45.36
CA ARG A 170 15.13 -3.78 -46.71
C ARG A 170 16.43 -2.96 -46.74
N ARG A 171 17.60 -3.60 -46.72
CA ARG A 171 18.90 -2.90 -46.74
C ARG A 171 19.98 -3.41 -47.70
N ALA A 172 19.69 -4.39 -48.55
CA ALA A 172 20.63 -4.76 -49.61
C ALA A 172 20.10 -4.33 -50.99
N GLU A 173 20.56 -3.18 -51.47
CA GLU A 173 20.72 -2.98 -52.91
C GLU A 173 21.62 -4.12 -53.41
N GLY A 174 21.08 -5.05 -54.20
CA GLY A 174 21.79 -6.26 -54.65
C GLY A 174 21.45 -7.56 -53.92
N ALA A 175 20.34 -7.62 -53.18
CA ALA A 175 19.82 -8.87 -52.63
C ALA A 175 19.51 -9.88 -53.76
N GLY A 176 20.38 -10.87 -53.94
CA GLY A 176 20.18 -11.95 -54.92
C GLY A 176 18.94 -12.78 -54.62
N GLU A 177 18.54 -13.64 -55.56
CA GLU A 177 17.33 -14.49 -55.49
C GLU A 177 17.24 -15.38 -54.24
N ASN A 178 18.33 -15.54 -53.48
CA ASN A 178 18.42 -16.35 -52.26
C ASN A 178 18.38 -15.54 -50.94
N SER A 179 17.98 -14.28 -50.98
CA SER A 179 17.84 -13.46 -49.77
C SER A 179 16.49 -13.70 -49.06
N LEU A 180 16.49 -13.63 -47.73
CA LEU A 180 15.26 -13.70 -46.94
C LEU A 180 14.30 -12.55 -47.29
N PRO A 181 12.98 -12.73 -47.16
CA PRO A 181 12.02 -11.70 -47.51
C PRO A 181 11.99 -10.57 -46.47
N SER A 182 11.66 -9.36 -46.91
CA SER A 182 11.35 -8.23 -46.00
C SER A 182 9.88 -8.08 -45.65
N ILE A 183 9.01 -8.80 -46.38
CA ILE A 183 7.54 -8.78 -46.20
C ILE A 183 7.04 -10.20 -46.41
N LEU A 184 6.16 -10.67 -45.51
CA LEU A 184 5.46 -11.95 -45.66
C LEU A 184 3.98 -11.71 -45.95
N LEU A 185 3.49 -12.31 -47.03
CA LEU A 185 2.05 -12.35 -47.34
C LEU A 185 1.44 -13.59 -46.68
N VAL A 186 0.83 -13.41 -45.51
CA VAL A 186 0.23 -14.52 -44.74
C VAL A 186 -1.24 -14.68 -45.13
N THR A 187 -1.56 -15.72 -45.90
CA THR A 187 -2.93 -16.09 -46.29
C THR A 187 -3.36 -17.40 -45.62
N GLY A 188 -4.65 -17.72 -45.69
CA GLY A 188 -5.21 -18.94 -45.10
C GLY A 188 -6.65 -18.78 -44.61
N PRO A 189 -7.33 -19.87 -44.24
CA PRO A 189 -8.73 -19.84 -43.82
C PRO A 189 -8.94 -19.05 -42.53
N ASN A 190 -10.19 -18.65 -42.26
CA ASN A 190 -10.56 -18.08 -40.96
C ASN A 190 -10.24 -19.06 -39.83
N MET A 191 -9.86 -18.51 -38.67
CA MET A 191 -9.40 -19.28 -37.50
C MET A 191 -8.10 -20.09 -37.70
N GLY A 192 -7.42 -19.98 -38.86
CA GLY A 192 -6.13 -20.63 -39.14
C GLY A 192 -4.91 -19.99 -38.45
N GLY A 193 -5.08 -19.29 -37.33
CA GLY A 193 -3.95 -18.78 -36.54
C GLY A 193 -3.17 -17.58 -37.10
N LYS A 194 -3.54 -17.02 -38.26
CA LYS A 194 -2.83 -15.89 -38.90
C LYS A 194 -2.56 -14.71 -37.97
N SER A 195 -3.59 -14.23 -37.26
CA SER A 195 -3.46 -13.11 -36.31
C SER A 195 -2.61 -13.48 -35.10
N THR A 196 -2.66 -14.74 -34.66
CA THR A 196 -1.83 -15.27 -33.58
C THR A 196 -0.35 -15.26 -33.98
N PHE A 197 -0.03 -15.70 -35.19
CA PHE A 197 1.32 -15.71 -35.74
C PHE A 197 1.92 -14.29 -35.79
N ILE A 198 1.17 -13.32 -36.29
CA ILE A 198 1.62 -11.92 -36.37
C ILE A 198 1.86 -11.33 -34.97
N ARG A 199 0.92 -11.52 -34.03
CA ARG A 199 1.07 -11.03 -32.66
C ARG A 199 2.22 -11.71 -31.92
N GLN A 200 2.40 -13.01 -32.14
CA GLN A 200 3.53 -13.75 -31.60
C GLN A 200 4.84 -13.09 -32.03
N ALA A 201 5.04 -12.88 -33.34
CA ALA A 201 6.26 -12.24 -33.85
C ALA A 201 6.54 -10.89 -33.16
N ALA A 202 5.53 -10.04 -33.05
CA ALA A 202 5.64 -8.74 -32.39
C ALA A 202 5.95 -8.86 -30.89
N LEU A 203 5.28 -9.76 -30.17
CA LEU A 203 5.50 -9.97 -28.74
C LEU A 203 6.89 -10.52 -28.44
N LEU A 204 7.41 -11.41 -29.30
CA LEU A 204 8.76 -11.96 -29.13
C LEU A 204 9.82 -10.88 -29.34
N ALA A 205 9.63 -9.98 -30.30
CA ALA A 205 10.49 -8.81 -30.47
C ALA A 205 10.46 -7.89 -29.24
N VAL A 206 9.28 -7.57 -28.72
CA VAL A 206 9.13 -6.74 -27.51
C VAL A 206 9.80 -7.38 -26.30
N LEU A 207 9.57 -8.67 -26.06
CA LEU A 207 10.17 -9.41 -24.94
C LEU A 207 11.71 -9.39 -25.01
N ALA A 208 12.27 -9.63 -26.20
CA ALA A 208 13.70 -9.62 -26.42
C ALA A 208 14.32 -8.24 -26.13
N HIS A 209 13.73 -7.16 -26.65
CA HIS A 209 14.22 -5.80 -26.41
C HIS A 209 13.94 -5.28 -24.98
N ALA A 210 12.98 -5.88 -24.27
CA ALA A 210 12.77 -5.64 -22.84
C ALA A 210 13.83 -6.35 -21.96
N GLY A 211 14.74 -7.15 -22.55
CA GLY A 211 15.75 -7.92 -21.82
C GLY A 211 15.26 -9.26 -21.28
N SER A 212 14.05 -9.69 -21.67
CA SER A 212 13.50 -10.99 -21.29
C SER A 212 13.97 -12.11 -22.22
N PHE A 213 13.69 -13.34 -21.81
CA PHE A 213 13.81 -14.52 -22.66
C PHE A 213 12.56 -14.65 -23.53
N VAL A 214 12.64 -15.40 -24.62
CA VAL A 214 11.55 -15.55 -25.58
C VAL A 214 11.06 -17.02 -25.67
N PRO A 215 9.75 -17.25 -25.84
CA PRO A 215 9.16 -18.59 -25.99
C PRO A 215 9.46 -19.20 -27.38
N ALA A 216 10.71 -19.55 -27.64
CA ALA A 216 11.16 -20.17 -28.89
C ALA A 216 12.15 -21.31 -28.60
N LYS A 217 12.59 -22.03 -29.64
CA LYS A 217 13.73 -22.94 -29.57
C LYS A 217 15.06 -22.19 -29.81
N ALA A 218 15.04 -21.23 -30.72
CA ALA A 218 16.10 -20.25 -30.92
C ALA A 218 15.51 -18.97 -31.51
N ALA A 219 16.15 -17.82 -31.27
CA ALA A 219 15.75 -16.56 -31.89
C ALA A 219 16.96 -15.64 -32.10
N ARG A 220 17.00 -14.95 -33.25
CA ARG A 220 17.90 -13.83 -33.53
C ARG A 220 17.07 -12.63 -33.95
N ILE A 221 17.24 -11.53 -33.24
CA ILE A 221 16.39 -10.33 -33.33
C ILE A 221 17.32 -9.11 -33.36
N GLY A 222 17.10 -8.19 -34.30
CA GLY A 222 17.81 -6.90 -34.32
C GLY A 222 16.93 -5.71 -34.63
#